data_AF-A0A0M4HQJ4-F1
#
_entry.id   AF-A0A0M4HQJ4-F1
#
_cell.length_a   1.000
_cell.length_b   1.000
_cell.length_c   1.000
_cell.angle_alpha   90.00
_cell.angle_beta   90.00
_cell.angle_gamma   90.00
#
_symmetry.space_group_name_H-M   'P 1'
#
loop_
_entity.id
_entity.type
_entity.pdbx_description
1 polymer ?
#
loop_
_entity_poly.entity_id
_entity_poly.type
_entity_poly.pdbx_seq_one_letter_code
_entity_poly.pdbx_strand_id
1 'polypeptide(L)' 'MALTNLPYDDDAILAAAEAATVIAREVRDVSVDFASTSVSADSVARVTATVTYTVPADVAARILDEARPRG' A
#
# COMPACT_ATOMS: atom_id res chain seq x y z
N MET A 1 -10.92 -15.29 -16.48
CA MET A 1 -9.98 -14.23 -16.87
C MET A 1 -8.74 -14.39 -15.99
N ALA A 2 -7.60 -14.77 -16.57
CA ALA A 2 -6.36 -14.80 -15.81
C ALA A 2 -5.86 -13.36 -15.67
N LEU A 3 -5.88 -12.80 -14.46
CA LEU A 3 -5.08 -11.62 -14.14
C LEU A 3 -3.62 -12.03 -14.30
N THR A 4 -3.03 -11.67 -15.43
CA THR A 4 -1.67 -12.04 -15.83
C THR A 4 -0.63 -11.46 -14.88
N ASN A 5 0.28 -12.33 -14.42
CA ASN A 5 1.47 -12.12 -13.60
C ASN A 5 2.48 -11.09 -14.15
N LEU A 6 2.07 -9.84 -14.38
CA LEU A 6 3.01 -8.73 -14.45
C LEU A 6 3.12 -8.16 -13.03
N PRO A 7 4.33 -8.02 -12.44
CA PRO A 7 4.46 -7.41 -11.14
C PRO A 7 4.00 -5.96 -11.26
N TYR A 8 2.92 -5.62 -10.59
CA TYR A 8 2.53 -4.23 -10.41
C TYR A 8 3.52 -3.56 -9.47
N ASP A 9 3.71 -2.26 -9.63
CA ASP A 9 4.44 -1.46 -8.68
C ASP A 9 3.54 -1.17 -7.46
N ASP A 10 3.76 -1.90 -6.36
CA ASP A 10 2.97 -1.79 -5.14
C ASP A 10 3.05 -0.38 -4.53
N ASP A 11 4.20 0.27 -4.61
CA ASP A 11 4.40 1.64 -4.09
C ASP A 11 3.62 2.64 -4.93
N ALA A 12 3.61 2.48 -6.26
CA ALA A 12 2.80 3.30 -7.16
C ALA A 12 1.30 3.11 -6.92
N ILE A 13 0.85 1.86 -6.71
CA ILE A 13 -0.56 1.57 -6.38
C ILE A 13 -0.94 2.22 -5.05
N LEU A 14 -0.10 2.08 -4.02
CA LEU A 14 -0.37 2.65 -2.71
C LEU A 14 -0.44 4.18 -2.76
N ALA A 15 0.53 4.83 -3.43
CA ALA A 15 0.55 6.29 -3.59
C ALA A 15 -0.67 6.80 -4.36
N ALA A 16 -1.08 6.10 -5.42
CA ALA A 16 -2.27 6.46 -6.20
C ALA A 16 -3.57 6.25 -5.40
N ALA A 17 -3.64 5.19 -4.60
CA ALA A 17 -4.77 4.96 -3.70
C ALA A 17 -4.88 6.02 -2.59
N GLU A 18 -3.75 6.50 -2.07
CA GLU A 18 -3.69 7.60 -1.09
C GLU A 18 -4.13 8.95 -1.67
N ALA A 19 -3.82 9.20 -2.95
CA ALA A 19 -4.21 10.43 -3.65
C ALA A 19 -5.64 10.39 -4.23
N ALA A 20 -6.27 9.21 -4.29
CA ALA A 20 -7.57 9.03 -4.91
C ALA A 20 -8.73 9.61 -4.07
N THR A 21 -9.90 9.76 -4.71
CA THR A 21 -11.15 9.96 -3.97
C THR A 21 -11.59 8.64 -3.34
N VAL A 22 -11.39 8.52 -2.03
CA VAL A 22 -11.66 7.31 -1.25
C VAL A 22 -13.06 7.37 -0.63
N ILE A 23 -13.83 6.29 -0.77
CA ILE A 23 -15.14 6.12 -0.11
C ILE A 23 -14.93 5.79 1.37
N ALA A 24 -14.00 4.88 1.66
CA ALA A 24 -13.64 4.50 3.03
C ALA A 24 -12.18 4.05 3.11
N ARG A 25 -11.53 4.37 4.23
CA ARG A 25 -10.18 3.92 4.57
C ARG A 25 -10.21 3.16 5.88
N GLU A 26 -9.55 2.01 5.90
CA GLU A 26 -9.44 1.17 7.08
C GLU A 26 -7.99 0.76 7.32
N VAL A 27 -7.57 0.78 8.59
CA VAL A 27 -6.24 0.34 9.04
C VAL A 27 -6.43 -0.77 10.06
N ARG A 28 -5.83 -1.94 9.80
CA ARG A 28 -5.88 -3.11 10.66
C ARG A 28 -4.49 -3.77 10.77
N ASP A 29 -4.39 -4.73 11.68
CA ASP A 29 -3.23 -5.59 11.87
C ASP A 29 -1.92 -4.79 12.05
N VAL A 30 -2.00 -3.69 12.80
CA VAL A 30 -0.84 -2.84 13.10
C VAL A 30 0.08 -3.56 14.08
N SER A 31 1.33 -3.80 13.67
CA SER A 31 2.39 -4.33 14.52
C SER A 31 3.60 -3.39 14.53
N VAL A 32 4.26 -3.32 15.67
CA VAL A 32 5.52 -2.57 15.84
C VAL A 32 6.52 -3.51 16.50
N ASP A 33 7.55 -3.87 15.74
CA ASP A 33 8.62 -4.78 16.15
C ASP A 33 9.92 -3.98 16.35
N PHE A 34 10.38 -3.83 17.59
CA PHE A 34 11.66 -3.19 17.88
C PHE A 34 12.80 -4.17 17.70
N ALA A 35 13.86 -3.76 16.99
CA ALA A 35 15.07 -4.57 16.84
C ALA A 35 15.93 -4.59 18.13
N SER A 36 15.72 -3.62 19.02
CA SER A 36 16.41 -3.49 20.30
C SER A 36 15.43 -3.34 21.47
N THR A 37 15.89 -3.68 22.67
CA THR A 37 15.14 -3.52 23.92
C THR A 37 15.25 -2.10 24.50
N SER A 38 16.12 -1.26 23.95
CA SER A 38 16.24 0.17 24.26
C SER A 38 15.77 1.02 23.08
N VAL A 39 15.33 2.26 23.38
CA VAL A 39 14.98 3.28 22.38
C VAL A 39 16.04 4.38 22.43
N SER A 40 16.84 4.48 21.39
CA SER A 40 17.82 5.55 21.15
C SER A 40 17.67 6.09 19.72
N ALA A 41 18.44 7.12 19.37
CA ALA A 41 18.44 7.69 18.02
C ALA A 41 18.87 6.69 16.93
N ASP A 42 19.64 5.66 17.30
CA ASP A 42 20.12 4.61 16.41
C ASP A 42 19.23 3.35 16.45
N SER A 43 18.20 3.33 17.29
CA SER A 43 17.29 2.19 17.39
C SER A 43 16.41 2.08 16.15
N VAL A 44 16.26 0.86 15.65
CA VAL A 44 15.39 0.55 14.51
C VAL A 44 14.15 -0.18 14.99
N ALA A 45 12.98 0.23 14.48
CA ALA A 45 11.73 -0.49 14.63
C ALA A 45 11.12 -0.75 13.25
N ARG A 46 10.57 -1.95 13.06
CA ARG A 46 9.75 -2.28 11.90
C ARG A 46 8.30 -2.05 12.25
N VAL A 47 7.60 -1.24 11.45
CA VAL A 47 6.16 -1.02 11.58
C VAL A 47 5.49 -1.72 10.40
N THR A 48 4.55 -2.61 10.70
CA THR A 48 3.72 -3.27 9.68
C THR A 48 2.28 -2.85 9.90
N ALA A 49 1.56 -2.50 8.84
CA ALA A 49 0.13 -2.21 8.90
C ALA A 49 -0.54 -2.66 7.61
N THR A 50 -1.76 -3.16 7.72
CA THR A 50 -2.62 -3.43 6.56
C THR A 50 -3.56 -2.26 6.38
N VAL A 51 -3.43 -1.58 5.25
CA VAL A 51 -4.30 -0.46 4.88
C VAL A 51 -5.19 -0.88 3.72
N THR A 52 -6.50 -0.71 3.90
CA THR A 52 -7.50 -1.01 2.87
C THR A 52 -8.16 0.28 2.41
N TYR A 53 -8.15 0.50 1.10
CA TYR A 53 -8.83 1.62 0.43
C TYR A 53 -10.05 1.09 -0.32
N THR A 54 -11.22 1.63 0.00
CA THR A 54 -12.44 1.42 -0.79
C THR A 54 -12.59 2.61 -1.72
N VAL A 55 -12.43 2.38 -3.02
CA VAL A 55 -12.52 3.42 -4.07
C VAL A 55 -13.58 3.02 -5.11
N PRO A 56 -14.11 3.98 -5.89
CA PRO A 56 -14.93 3.68 -7.05
C PRO A 56 -14.22 2.76 -8.05
N ALA A 57 -14.97 1.91 -8.75
CA ALA A 57 -14.40 0.90 -9.65
C ALA A 57 -13.63 1.52 -10.84
N ASP A 58 -14.08 2.68 -11.35
CA ASP A 58 -13.39 3.40 -12.42
C ASP A 58 -12.04 3.97 -11.94
N VAL A 59 -11.97 4.40 -10.68
CA VAL A 59 -10.73 4.86 -10.05
C VAL A 59 -9.77 3.69 -9.84
N ALA A 60 -10.24 2.55 -9.33
CA ALA A 60 -9.42 1.35 -9.18
C ALA A 60 -8.82 0.89 -10.52
N ALA A 61 -9.62 0.93 -11.60
CA ALA A 61 -9.14 0.58 -12.94
C ALA A 61 -8.05 1.54 -13.44
N ARG A 62 -8.19 2.85 -13.20
CA ARG A 62 -7.17 3.85 -13.55
C ARG A 62 -5.87 3.64 -12.77
N ILE A 63 -5.97 3.42 -11.45
CA ILE A 63 -4.80 3.14 -10.60
C ILE A 63 -4.03 1.93 -11.13
N LEU A 64 -4.74 0.85 -11.49
CA LEU A 64 -4.12 -0.36 -12.02
C LEU A 64 -3.48 -0.14 -13.40
N ASP A 65 -4.08 0.69 -14.26
CA ASP A 65 -3.52 0.98 -15.58
C ASP A 65 -2.25 1.85 -15.48
N GLU A 66 -2.21 2.79 -14.54
CA GLU A 66 -1.05 3.64 -14.27
C GLU A 66 0.13 2.87 -13.64
N ALA A 67 -0.17 1.88 -12.80
CA ALA A 67 0.84 1.06 -12.12
C ALA A 67 1.38 -0.11 -12.98
N ARG A 68 0.93 -0.25 -14.22
CA ARG A 68 1.49 -1.26 -15.14
C ARG A 68 2.93 -0.90 -15.51
N PRO A 69 3.85 -1.88 -15.51
CA PRO A 69 5.18 -1.68 -16.05
C PRO A 69 5.08 -1.19 -17.50
N ARG A 70 5.56 0.04 -17.75
CA ARG A 70 5.78 0.52 -19.12
C ARG A 70 7.13 -0.06 -19.54
N GLY A 71 7.07 -1.07 -20.41
CA GLY A 71 8.24 -1.78 -20.91
C GLY A 71 9.24 -0.91 -21.65
#